data_AF-A0A9D9C0F2-F1
#
_entry.id   AF-A0A9D9C0F2-F1
#
_cell.length_a   1.000
_cell.length_b   1.000
_cell.length_c   1.000
_cell.angle_alpha   90.00
_cell.angle_beta   90.00
_cell.angle_gamma   90.00
#
_symmetry.space_group_name_H-M   'P 1'
#
loop_
_entity.id
_entity.type
_entity.pdbx_description
1 polymer ?
#
loop_
_entity_poly.entity_id
_entity_poly.type
_entity_poly.pdbx_seq_one_letter_code
_entity_poly.pdbx_strand_id
1 'polypeptide(L)'
;MNKTIDQPNITKRRLFKKNPNKIKETLSDRIIHAVSVTLLIFFVILIVFPLLNYFSLAFNNYAFNDKIVLWSAKLDLAPIKYVFSANSKEFWRAFLNSVIITLIVTFVSNLVEAMAAYPLSKKNCPFRSGILMFFIITMLFSAGVVPIYLLMRSFNLLN
;
A
#
# COMPACT_ATOMS: atom_id res chain seq x y z
N MET A 1 27.06 58.77 20.64
CA MET A 1 28.40 58.23 20.28
C MET A 1 28.68 57.05 21.22
N ASN A 2 28.54 55.84 20.67
CA ASN A 2 29.07 54.54 21.11
C ASN A 2 29.29 54.25 22.61
N LYS A 3 28.61 53.23 23.15
CA LYS A 3 29.22 52.16 23.95
C LYS A 3 28.29 50.94 24.10
N THR A 4 28.70 49.91 23.38
CA THR A 4 28.59 48.46 23.57
C THR A 4 28.39 47.90 25.00
N ILE A 5 27.70 46.74 25.03
CA ILE A 5 27.72 45.62 26.00
C ILE A 5 26.76 45.75 27.19
N ASP A 6 25.60 45.08 27.07
CA ASP A 6 25.30 43.96 27.96
C ASP A 6 24.20 43.06 27.35
N GLN A 7 24.58 41.93 26.77
CA GLN A 7 23.64 40.85 26.46
C GLN A 7 23.69 39.83 27.59
N PRO A 8 22.73 39.82 28.53
CA PRO A 8 22.60 38.70 29.45
C PRO A 8 22.06 37.48 28.69
N ASN A 9 22.87 36.43 28.74
CA ASN A 9 22.62 35.06 28.30
C ASN A 9 21.34 34.44 28.87
N ILE A 10 20.17 34.73 28.29
CA ILE A 10 18.89 34.16 28.75
C ILE A 10 18.13 33.48 27.60
N THR A 11 18.73 32.52 26.87
CA THR A 11 17.92 31.68 25.96
C THR A 11 18.48 30.30 25.60
N LYS A 12 19.23 29.61 26.49
CA LYS A 12 19.67 28.22 26.22
C LYS A 12 19.55 27.24 27.39
N ARG A 13 18.46 27.25 28.17
CA ARG A 13 18.27 26.28 29.27
C ARG A 13 16.85 25.72 29.46
N ARG A 14 16.07 25.50 28.40
CA ARG A 14 14.73 24.87 28.53
C ARG A 14 14.35 23.84 27.45
N LEU A 15 15.30 23.15 26.82
CA LEU A 15 14.97 22.19 25.74
C LEU A 15 14.99 20.70 26.10
N PHE A 16 15.21 20.31 27.36
CA PHE A 16 15.07 18.90 27.75
C PHE A 16 14.43 18.74 29.13
N LYS A 17 13.17 19.14 29.26
CA LYS A 17 12.32 18.63 30.35
C LYS A 17 11.85 17.24 29.96
N LYS A 18 12.68 16.23 30.25
CA LYS A 18 12.27 14.82 30.21
C LYS A 18 11.09 14.67 31.17
N ASN A 19 9.89 14.44 30.65
CA ASN A 19 8.69 14.19 31.46
C ASN A 19 8.97 12.99 32.38
N PRO A 20 8.99 13.16 33.72
CA PRO A 20 9.30 12.08 34.65
C PRO A 20 8.08 11.21 34.99
N ASN A 21 6.93 11.42 34.37
CA ASN A 21 5.74 10.59 34.57
C ASN A 21 5.85 9.30 33.77
N LYS A 22 6.69 8.37 34.24
CA LYS A 22 6.56 6.95 33.93
C LYS A 22 5.29 6.49 34.62
N ILE A 23 4.17 6.49 33.88
CA ILE A 23 2.93 5.86 34.32
C ILE A 23 3.31 4.42 34.69
N LYS A 24 3.02 4.01 35.93
CA LYS A 24 3.25 2.62 36.33
C LYS A 24 2.28 1.79 35.51
N GLU A 25 2.80 1.06 34.53
CA GLU A 25 2.06 0.10 33.74
C GLU A 25 1.30 -0.83 34.68
N THR A 26 -0.03 -0.83 34.59
CA THR A 26 -0.86 -1.79 35.30
C THR A 26 -0.52 -3.18 34.79
N LEU A 27 -0.56 -4.23 35.62
CA LEU A 27 -0.28 -5.61 35.16
C LEU A 27 -1.14 -6.00 33.95
N SER A 28 -2.38 -5.49 33.91
CA SER A 28 -3.29 -5.61 32.77
C SER A 28 -2.74 -4.97 31.50
N ASP A 29 -2.27 -3.72 31.57
CA ASP A 29 -1.73 -2.98 30.42
C ASP A 29 -0.51 -3.69 29.84
N ARG A 30 0.36 -4.23 30.70
CA ARG A 30 1.54 -4.98 30.27
C ARG A 30 1.19 -6.29 29.54
N ILE A 31 0.15 -7.00 29.97
CA ILE A 31 -0.33 -8.22 29.30
C ILE A 31 -0.94 -7.88 27.94
N ILE A 32 -1.80 -6.86 27.89
CA ILE A 32 -2.43 -6.42 26.63
C ILE A 32 -1.35 -5.99 25.62
N HIS A 33 -0.38 -5.18 26.06
CA HIS A 33 0.74 -4.79 25.22
C HIS A 33 1.57 -6.00 24.74
N ALA A 34 1.87 -6.96 25.62
CA ALA A 34 2.60 -8.16 25.24
C ALA A 34 1.84 -9.01 24.21
N VAL A 35 0.52 -9.18 24.39
CA VAL A 35 -0.34 -9.92 23.46
C VAL A 35 -0.42 -9.22 22.11
N SER A 36 -0.70 -7.91 22.09
CA SER A 36 -0.77 -7.13 20.85
C SER A 36 0.55 -7.16 20.07
N VAL A 37 1.69 -7.02 20.77
CA VAL A 37 3.02 -7.09 20.13
C VAL A 37 3.29 -8.49 19.59
N THR A 38 2.97 -9.54 20.37
CA THR A 38 3.15 -10.93 19.93
C THR A 38 2.32 -11.24 18.68
N LEU A 39 1.06 -10.81 18.67
CA LEU A 39 0.15 -11.00 17.55
C LEU A 39 0.60 -10.21 16.31
N LEU A 40 1.11 -8.99 16.49
CA LEU A 40 1.70 -8.20 15.40
C LEU A 40 2.92 -8.90 14.81
N ILE A 41 3.86 -9.37 15.65
CA ILE A 41 5.05 -10.12 15.20
C ILE A 41 4.62 -11.38 14.42
N PHE A 42 3.60 -12.09 14.89
CA PHE A 42 3.07 -13.26 14.21
C PHE A 42 2.54 -12.94 12.80
N PHE A 43 1.77 -11.86 12.64
CA PHE A 43 1.31 -11.41 11.32
C PHE A 43 2.45 -10.97 10.40
N VAL A 44 3.47 -10.30 10.96
CA VAL A 44 4.67 -9.95 10.19
C VAL A 44 5.36 -11.20 9.66
N ILE A 45 5.52 -12.24 10.49
CA ILE A 45 6.11 -13.51 10.06
C ILE A 45 5.28 -14.15 8.95
N LEU A 46 3.94 -14.16 9.06
CA LEU A 46 3.06 -14.71 8.02
C LEU A 46 3.18 -14.01 6.66
N ILE A 47 3.47 -12.71 6.64
CA ILE A 47 3.65 -11.95 5.39
C ILE A 47 5.08 -12.09 4.87
N VAL A 48 6.08 -12.01 5.74
CA VAL A 48 7.49 -12.06 5.36
C VAL A 48 7.90 -13.46 4.90
N PHE A 49 7.35 -14.52 5.50
CA PHE A 49 7.66 -15.90 5.16
C PHE A 49 7.45 -16.24 3.66
N PRO A 50 6.26 -16.01 3.06
CA PRO A 50 6.08 -16.26 1.63
C PRO A 50 6.93 -15.31 0.77
N LEU A 51 7.13 -14.05 1.18
CA LEU A 51 7.98 -13.11 0.44
C LEU A 51 9.43 -13.58 0.36
N LEU A 52 9.98 -14.11 1.45
CA LEU A 52 11.32 -14.70 1.47
C LEU A 52 11.42 -15.93 0.56
N ASN A 53 10.39 -16.77 0.52
CA ASN A 53 10.35 -17.92 -0.37
C ASN A 53 10.34 -17.49 -1.86
N TYR A 54 9.54 -16.48 -2.23
CA TYR A 54 9.55 -15.92 -3.59
C TYR A 54 10.90 -15.29 -3.95
N PHE A 55 11.51 -14.56 -3.00
CA PHE A 55 12.83 -13.99 -3.19
C PHE A 55 13.89 -15.06 -3.44
N SER A 56 13.88 -16.14 -2.64
CA SER A 56 14.76 -17.28 -2.83
C SER A 56 14.55 -17.93 -4.21
N LEU A 57 13.30 -18.14 -4.63
CA LEU A 57 12.98 -18.74 -5.93
C LEU A 57 13.51 -17.89 -7.11
N ALA A 58 13.53 -16.56 -6.99
CA ALA A 58 14.04 -15.67 -8.04
C ALA A 58 15.54 -15.89 -8.37
N PHE A 59 16.33 -16.42 -7.42
CA PHE A 59 17.76 -16.72 -7.59
C PHE A 59 18.06 -18.21 -7.81
N ASN A 60 17.05 -19.04 -8.04
CA ASN A 60 17.21 -20.47 -8.24
C ASN A 60 16.69 -20.92 -9.60
N ASN A 61 17.45 -21.76 -10.28
CA ASN A 61 17.04 -22.38 -11.55
C ASN A 61 16.04 -23.54 -11.36
N TYR A 62 15.77 -23.91 -10.11
CA TYR A 62 14.83 -24.96 -9.75
C TYR A 62 13.40 -24.42 -9.67
N ALA A 63 12.86 -23.96 -10.79
CA ALA A 63 11.47 -23.47 -10.86
C ALA A 63 10.42 -24.55 -10.53
N PHE A 64 10.82 -25.83 -10.47
CA PHE A 64 9.92 -26.99 -10.37
C PHE A 64 10.12 -27.86 -9.12
N ASN A 65 10.91 -27.43 -8.14
CA ASN A 65 11.02 -28.19 -6.89
C ASN A 65 9.97 -27.70 -5.89
N ASP A 66 9.07 -28.59 -5.45
CA ASP A 66 8.07 -28.38 -4.37
C ASP A 66 8.68 -28.13 -2.98
N LYS A 67 9.97 -27.80 -2.92
CA LYS A 67 10.70 -27.59 -1.67
C LYS A 67 10.63 -26.12 -1.32
N ILE A 68 10.10 -25.83 -0.14
CA ILE A 68 10.19 -24.50 0.49
C ILE A 68 11.66 -24.30 0.86
N VAL A 69 12.37 -23.49 0.07
CA VAL A 69 13.79 -23.19 0.30
C VAL A 69 13.88 -21.74 0.74
N LEU A 70 13.99 -21.51 2.06
CA LEU A 70 14.16 -20.16 2.62
C LEU A 70 15.48 -19.51 2.24
N TRP A 71 16.51 -20.32 1.99
CA TRP A 71 17.82 -19.86 1.56
C TRP A 71 18.48 -20.95 0.71
N SER A 72 18.79 -20.63 -0.55
CA SER A 72 19.51 -21.55 -1.42
C SER A 72 21.01 -21.28 -1.36
N ALA A 73 21.79 -22.35 -1.22
CA ALA A 73 23.25 -22.29 -1.18
C ALA A 73 23.87 -21.95 -2.55
N LYS A 74 23.12 -22.04 -3.65
CA LYS A 74 23.59 -21.76 -5.00
C LYS A 74 22.80 -20.60 -5.59
N LEU A 75 23.45 -19.46 -5.74
CA LEU A 75 22.90 -18.30 -6.43
C LEU A 75 23.02 -18.51 -7.94
N ASP A 76 21.90 -18.72 -8.63
CA ASP A 76 21.84 -18.73 -10.09
C ASP A 76 21.12 -17.48 -10.60
N LEU A 77 21.81 -16.72 -11.45
CA LEU A 77 21.29 -15.50 -12.07
C LEU A 77 20.64 -15.77 -13.43
N ALA A 78 20.61 -17.02 -13.90
CA ALA A 78 20.01 -17.41 -15.18
C ALA A 78 18.53 -17.03 -15.31
N PRO A 79 17.66 -17.21 -14.29
CA PRO A 79 16.24 -16.83 -14.39
C PRO A 79 16.06 -15.32 -14.60
N ILE A 80 16.85 -14.51 -13.90
CA ILE A 80 16.84 -13.05 -14.04
C ILE A 80 17.29 -12.66 -15.45
N LYS A 81 18.42 -13.21 -15.92
CA LYS A 81 18.91 -12.96 -17.29
C LYS A 81 17.89 -13.35 -18.36
N TYR A 82 17.12 -14.42 -18.14
CA TYR A 82 16.06 -14.84 -19.06
C TYR A 82 14.95 -13.78 -19.18
N VAL A 83 14.50 -13.19 -18.07
CA VAL A 83 13.49 -12.10 -18.08
C VAL A 83 14.02 -10.85 -18.78
N PHE A 84 15.32 -10.53 -18.63
CA PHE A 84 15.94 -9.38 -19.30
C PHE A 84 16.40 -9.65 -20.75
N SER A 85 16.34 -10.90 -21.21
CA SER A 85 16.75 -11.25 -22.57
C SER A 85 15.69 -10.86 -23.61
N ALA A 86 16.12 -10.50 -24.83
CA ALA A 86 15.25 -10.01 -25.90
C ALA A 86 14.09 -10.95 -26.32
N ASN A 87 14.13 -12.23 -25.91
CA ASN A 87 13.03 -13.19 -26.12
C ASN A 87 11.80 -12.94 -25.23
N SER A 88 11.88 -12.07 -24.23
CA SER A 88 10.78 -11.76 -23.30
C SER A 88 9.93 -10.55 -23.74
N LYS A 89 9.77 -10.32 -25.05
CA LYS A 89 9.01 -9.16 -25.58
C LYS A 89 7.59 -9.09 -25.02
N GLU A 90 6.93 -10.22 -24.83
CA GLU A 90 5.59 -10.27 -24.25
C GLU A 90 5.57 -9.87 -22.77
N PHE A 91 6.61 -10.21 -22.00
CA PHE A 91 6.76 -9.75 -20.61
C PHE A 91 6.89 -8.23 -20.54
N TRP A 92 7.75 -7.64 -21.36
CA TRP A 92 7.93 -6.18 -21.39
C TRP A 92 6.69 -5.45 -21.87
N ARG A 93 5.96 -5.99 -22.86
CA ARG A 93 4.67 -5.44 -23.29
C ARG A 93 3.62 -5.50 -22.18
N ALA A 94 3.50 -6.64 -21.50
CA ALA A 94 2.57 -6.79 -20.37
C ALA A 94 2.92 -5.86 -19.21
N PHE A 95 4.20 -5.72 -18.88
CA PHE A 95 4.69 -4.81 -17.85
C PHE A 95 4.38 -3.35 -18.20
N LEU A 96 4.69 -2.94 -19.43
CA LEU A 96 4.41 -1.58 -19.90
C LEU A 96 2.90 -1.28 -19.92
N ASN A 97 2.08 -2.24 -20.39
CA ASN A 97 0.62 -2.10 -20.37
C ASN A 97 0.10 -1.94 -18.94
N SER A 98 0.60 -2.73 -17.98
CA SER A 98 0.22 -2.60 -16.57
C SER A 98 0.53 -1.20 -16.03
N VAL A 99 1.76 -0.71 -16.25
CA VAL A 99 2.18 0.63 -15.81
C VAL A 99 1.32 1.72 -16.45
N ILE A 100 1.10 1.67 -17.76
CA ILE A 100 0.29 2.65 -18.50
C ILE A 100 -1.15 2.64 -18.00
N ILE A 101 -1.77 1.46 -17.89
CA ILE A 101 -3.15 1.31 -17.42
C ILE A 101 -3.26 1.81 -15.98
N THR A 102 -2.37 1.45 -15.06
CA THR A 102 -2.42 1.93 -13.68
C THR A 102 -2.31 3.45 -13.61
N LEU A 103 -1.35 4.05 -14.31
CA LEU A 103 -1.18 5.51 -14.28
C LEU A 103 -2.40 6.24 -14.84
N ILE A 104 -2.92 5.81 -15.99
CA ILE A 104 -4.08 6.44 -16.63
C ILE A 104 -5.32 6.24 -15.76
N VAL A 105 -5.58 5.00 -15.31
CA VAL A 105 -6.76 4.68 -14.50
C VAL A 105 -6.71 5.43 -13.19
N THR A 106 -5.61 5.42 -12.44
CA THR A 106 -5.50 6.15 -11.17
C THR A 106 -5.66 7.66 -11.34
N PHE A 107 -5.07 8.24 -12.39
CA PHE A 107 -5.21 9.68 -12.64
C PHE A 107 -6.66 10.06 -12.95
N VAL A 108 -7.28 9.34 -13.89
CA VAL A 108 -8.67 9.61 -14.32
C VAL A 108 -9.66 9.30 -13.19
N SER A 109 -9.51 8.17 -12.49
CA SER A 109 -10.40 7.77 -11.40
C SER A 109 -10.31 8.76 -10.24
N ASN A 110 -9.11 9.14 -9.81
CA ASN A 110 -8.93 10.08 -8.71
C ASN A 110 -9.43 11.48 -9.07
N LEU A 111 -9.26 11.92 -10.33
CA LEU A 111 -9.80 13.20 -10.80
C LEU A 111 -11.33 13.20 -10.69
N VAL A 112 -11.99 12.16 -11.22
CA VAL A 112 -13.45 12.03 -11.18
C VAL A 112 -13.96 11.87 -9.75
N GLU A 113 -13.32 11.05 -8.92
CA GLU A 113 -13.66 10.88 -7.51
C GLU A 113 -13.49 12.17 -6.72
N ALA A 114 -12.40 12.92 -6.92
CA ALA A 114 -12.19 14.19 -6.25
C ALA A 114 -13.27 15.23 -6.62
N MET A 115 -13.62 15.30 -7.92
CA MET A 115 -14.69 16.17 -8.41
C MET A 115 -16.06 15.80 -7.83
N ALA A 116 -16.35 14.51 -7.68
CA ALA A 116 -17.60 14.03 -7.10
C ALA A 116 -17.63 14.15 -5.56
N ALA A 117 -16.51 13.87 -4.88
CA ALA A 117 -16.40 13.88 -3.43
C ALA A 117 -16.39 15.30 -2.85
N TYR A 118 -15.83 16.28 -3.57
CA TYR A 118 -15.76 17.67 -3.11
C TYR A 118 -17.14 18.29 -2.75
N PRO A 119 -18.16 18.29 -3.65
CA PRO A 119 -19.48 18.80 -3.30
C PRO A 119 -20.09 17.98 -2.15
N LEU A 120 -19.93 16.65 -2.17
CA LEU A 120 -20.50 15.75 -1.17
C LEU A 120 -19.93 15.94 0.24
N SER A 121 -18.66 16.38 0.33
CA SER A 121 -17.98 16.69 1.59
C SER A 121 -18.61 17.90 2.30
N LYS A 122 -19.13 18.89 1.54
CA LYS A 122 -19.79 20.06 2.14
C LYS A 122 -21.13 19.68 2.78
N LYS A 123 -21.34 20.14 4.02
CA LYS A 123 -22.60 19.91 4.77
C LYS A 123 -23.82 20.59 4.14
N ASN A 124 -23.59 21.63 3.32
CA ASN A 124 -24.65 22.45 2.73
C ASN A 124 -25.08 21.98 1.33
N CYS A 125 -24.65 20.80 0.87
CA CYS A 125 -25.04 20.31 -0.45
C CYS A 125 -26.48 19.78 -0.44
N PRO A 126 -27.36 20.29 -1.32
CA PRO A 126 -28.71 19.76 -1.45
C PRO A 126 -28.65 18.29 -1.92
N PHE A 127 -29.58 17.46 -1.45
CA PHE A 127 -29.72 16.05 -1.84
C PHE A 127 -28.54 15.11 -1.52
N ARG A 128 -27.61 15.52 -0.64
CA ARG A 128 -26.44 14.72 -0.21
C ARG A 128 -26.80 13.28 0.20
N SER A 129 -27.86 13.10 0.98
CA SER A 129 -28.26 11.77 1.47
C SER A 129 -28.67 10.82 0.34
N GLY A 130 -29.39 11.33 -0.67
CA GLY A 130 -29.81 10.52 -1.82
C GLY A 130 -28.65 10.06 -2.69
N ILE A 131 -27.70 10.97 -2.96
CA ILE A 131 -26.48 10.64 -3.75
C ILE A 131 -25.58 9.66 -3.01
N LEU A 132 -25.40 9.83 -1.69
CA LEU A 132 -24.67 8.86 -0.87
C LEU A 132 -25.34 7.49 -0.90
N MET A 133 -26.67 7.44 -0.78
CA MET A 133 -27.41 6.18 -0.84
C MET A 133 -27.26 5.48 -2.19
N PHE A 134 -27.27 6.23 -3.30
CA PHE A 134 -27.00 5.67 -4.62
C PHE A 134 -25.62 5.00 -4.70
N PHE A 135 -24.55 5.68 -4.25
CA PHE A 135 -23.21 5.09 -4.23
C PHE A 135 -23.13 3.84 -3.35
N ILE A 136 -23.76 3.86 -2.17
CA ILE A 136 -23.81 2.70 -1.27
C ILE A 136 -24.50 1.51 -1.94
N ILE A 137 -25.62 1.75 -2.63
CA ILE A 137 -26.34 0.68 -3.35
C ILE A 137 -25.41 0.07 -4.42
N THR A 138 -24.73 0.86 -5.24
CA THR A 138 -23.83 0.32 -6.27
C THR A 138 -22.60 -0.41 -5.70
N MET A 139 -22.16 -0.06 -4.49
CA MET A 139 -21.06 -0.75 -3.81
C MET A 139 -21.49 -2.12 -3.26
N LEU A 140 -22.75 -2.24 -2.81
CA LEU A 140 -23.30 -3.48 -2.26
C LEU A 140 -23.84 -4.42 -3.34
N PHE A 141 -24.42 -3.86 -4.41
CA PHE A 141 -25.02 -4.61 -5.51
C PHE A 141 -24.13 -4.53 -6.77
N SER A 142 -23.54 -5.65 -7.17
CA SER A 142 -22.78 -5.79 -8.42
C SER A 142 -23.39 -6.88 -9.30
N ALA A 143 -23.55 -6.61 -10.60
CA ALA A 143 -24.19 -7.52 -11.56
C ALA A 143 -23.35 -8.76 -11.93
N GLY A 144 -22.10 -8.83 -11.49
CA GLY A 144 -21.18 -9.94 -11.79
C GLY A 144 -20.55 -9.87 -13.19
N VAL A 145 -19.75 -10.88 -13.52
CA VAL A 145 -18.89 -10.89 -14.73
C VAL A 145 -19.67 -11.14 -16.02
N VAL A 146 -20.80 -11.86 -15.98
CA VAL A 146 -21.57 -12.17 -17.20
C VAL A 146 -22.26 -10.92 -17.79
N PRO A 147 -23.00 -10.11 -17.01
CA PRO A 147 -23.64 -8.92 -17.56
C PRO A 147 -22.64 -7.84 -18.01
N ILE A 148 -21.51 -7.66 -17.30
CA ILE A 148 -20.49 -6.70 -17.71
C ILE A 148 -19.84 -7.09 -19.05
N TYR A 149 -19.64 -8.40 -19.30
CA TYR A 149 -19.14 -8.88 -20.59
C TYR A 149 -20.13 -8.62 -21.74
N LEU A 150 -21.42 -8.91 -21.52
CA LEU A 150 -22.47 -8.61 -22.50
C LEU A 150 -22.55 -7.10 -22.81
N LEU A 151 -22.37 -6.26 -21.80
CA LEU A 151 -22.31 -4.80 -21.96
C LEU A 151 -21.10 -4.38 -22.81
N MET A 152 -19.90 -4.89 -22.52
CA MET A 152 -18.71 -4.60 -23.31
C MET A 152 -18.84 -5.06 -24.77
N ARG A 153 -19.47 -6.22 -24.99
CA ARG A 153 -19.81 -6.72 -26.33
C ARG A 153 -20.78 -5.80 -27.05
N SER A 154 -21.81 -5.29 -26.36
CA SER A 154 -22.78 -4.36 -26.94
C SER A 154 -22.16 -3.00 -27.32
N PHE A 155 -21.16 -2.55 -26.58
CA PHE A 155 -20.39 -1.34 -26.90
C PHE A 155 -19.30 -1.57 -27.95
N ASN A 156 -19.18 -2.79 -28.47
CA ASN A 156 -18.15 -3.20 -29.44
C ASN A 156 -16.72 -2.86 -28.97
N LEU A 157 -16.51 -2.87 -27.65
CA LEU A 157 -15.22 -2.65 -26.99
C LEU A 157 -14.41 -3.95 -26.86
N LEU A 158 -14.99 -5.06 -27.32
CA LEU A 158 -14.36 -6.36 -27.42
C LEU A 158 -14.04 -6.59 -28.90
N ASN A 159 -12.76 -6.83 -29.18
CA ASN A 159 -12.24 -7.14 -30.51
C ASN A 159 -11.72 -8.57 -30.52
#